data_AF-A5E477-F1
#
_entry.id   AF-A5E477-F1
#
_cell.length_a   1.000
_cell.length_b   1.000
_cell.length_c   1.000
_cell.angle_alpha   90.00
_cell.angle_beta   90.00
_cell.angle_gamma   90.00
#
_symmetry.space_group_name_H-M   'P 1'
#
loop_
_entity.id
_entity.type
_entity.pdbx_description
1 polymer ?
#
loop_
_entity_poly.entity_id
_entity_poly.type
_entity_poly.pdbx_seq_one_letter_code
_entity_poly.pdbx_strand_id
1 'polypeptide(L)'
;MVRMRRKRVTGIWKRCNFTCRPRARKVTTLVCLFWLIVFSKKRGSILVRRARFSLPELNRLGIKNAGSKYQRYSVDLESPAVADEQSLEKSLVDLFSKAKNKDKCDFLLVVLPSKDARFYRAVKRAGDLKVGINNSCVIVDTFTKRKFDKFDMTLFAQVGMKVNLKLGGSNHKLSDANSKGLVDEKKVPVFILGADVTHPTGESNEESVSIASVVGSEDAIFNSFPGSLRVQGGGQEVIAEIKDMVYERLENFHKKVGKLPSKVLFYRDGVSEGQYYTVLKEELPKVKAAFSEYGKAKNIKFNPKITFMIVVKRHQTRFIPLSENAVSLATKKNIAATANDNVIPGTVVDRDITSIAFFDFYIQSQQALQGTGIPAHYYVLHDENSYTSDEIQRITYNLCHTFGRATKSVKVVPAAYYADLLCTRGRCYVGPPSRDAPSKNVVDYYKAKLGDNVAKSIKNTMFYI
;
A
#
# COMPACT_ATOMS: atom_id res chain seq x y z
N MET A 1 -18.70 -22.62 -33.89
CA MET A 1 -18.27 -23.49 -32.77
C MET A 1 -16.73 -23.51 -32.75
N VAL A 2 -16.07 -22.50 -32.17
CA VAL A 2 -14.59 -22.38 -32.16
C VAL A 2 -14.08 -22.62 -30.75
N ARG A 3 -13.34 -23.73 -30.60
CA ARG A 3 -12.87 -24.29 -29.34
C ARG A 3 -11.67 -23.48 -28.83
N MET A 4 -11.91 -22.47 -27.98
CA MET A 4 -10.83 -21.76 -27.27
C MET A 4 -10.03 -22.72 -26.38
N ARG A 5 -8.79 -23.04 -26.79
CA ARG A 5 -7.81 -23.74 -25.94
C ARG A 5 -7.46 -22.82 -24.75
N ARG A 6 -8.02 -23.14 -23.57
CA ARG A 6 -7.55 -22.63 -22.27
C ARG A 6 -6.07 -22.98 -22.09
N LYS A 7 -5.15 -22.06 -22.43
CA LYS A 7 -3.76 -22.13 -21.98
C LYS A 7 -3.75 -22.05 -20.45
N ARG A 8 -3.24 -23.10 -19.82
CA ARG A 8 -3.16 -23.27 -18.37
C ARG A 8 -2.37 -22.09 -17.76
N VAL A 9 -3.04 -21.30 -16.92
CA VAL A 9 -2.45 -20.23 -16.07
C VAL A 9 -1.55 -20.80 -14.94
N THR A 10 -1.31 -22.11 -14.93
CA THR A 10 -0.55 -22.81 -13.88
C THR A 10 0.97 -22.64 -13.99
N GLY A 11 1.49 -22.04 -15.06
CA GLY A 11 2.95 -21.90 -15.30
C GLY A 11 3.62 -20.68 -14.66
N ILE A 12 2.86 -19.65 -14.29
CA ILE A 12 3.42 -18.36 -13.83
C ILE A 12 4.07 -18.48 -12.43
N TRP A 13 3.61 -19.42 -11.61
CA TRP A 13 4.02 -19.55 -10.20
C TRP A 13 5.37 -20.24 -9.98
N LYS A 14 5.92 -20.97 -10.95
CA LYS A 14 7.23 -21.63 -10.81
C LYS A 14 8.43 -20.68 -10.99
N ARG A 15 8.21 -19.43 -11.41
CA ARG A 15 9.27 -18.45 -11.70
C ARG A 15 9.31 -17.25 -10.74
N CYS A 16 8.47 -17.22 -9.69
CA CYS A 16 8.54 -16.19 -8.67
C CYS A 16 9.63 -16.56 -7.65
N ASN A 17 10.87 -16.15 -7.90
CA ASN A 17 11.94 -16.22 -6.91
C ASN A 17 11.76 -15.07 -5.92
N PHE A 18 11.24 -15.38 -4.73
CA PHE A 18 11.23 -14.44 -3.60
C PHE A 18 12.66 -14.02 -3.28
N THR A 19 12.90 -12.71 -3.20
CA THR A 19 14.25 -12.19 -2.96
C THR A 19 14.51 -12.14 -1.46
N CYS A 20 15.52 -12.88 -0.99
CA CYS A 20 15.99 -12.78 0.39
C CYS A 20 16.72 -11.45 0.58
N ARG A 21 16.24 -10.60 1.49
CA ARG A 21 17.01 -9.44 1.97
C ARG A 21 18.22 -9.93 2.78
N PRO A 22 19.40 -9.31 2.69
CA PRO A 22 20.60 -9.67 3.46
C PRO A 22 20.44 -9.58 5.00
N ARG A 23 19.34 -9.02 5.50
CA ARG A 23 19.02 -8.87 6.94
C ARG A 23 17.54 -9.13 7.26
N ALA A 24 16.83 -9.90 6.43
CA ALA A 24 15.52 -10.38 6.86
C ALA A 24 15.75 -11.25 8.10
N ARG A 25 15.21 -10.86 9.27
CA ARG A 25 15.15 -11.75 10.42
C ARG A 25 14.60 -13.09 9.90
N LYS A 26 15.21 -14.21 10.26
CA LYS A 26 14.57 -15.52 10.12
C LYS A 26 13.27 -15.40 10.95
N VAL A 27 12.16 -15.00 10.33
CA VAL A 27 10.90 -14.75 11.04
C VAL A 27 10.39 -16.12 11.45
N THR A 28 10.40 -16.38 12.75
CA THR A 28 9.84 -17.58 13.35
C THR A 28 8.32 -17.42 13.42
N THR A 29 7.68 -17.33 12.24
CA THR A 29 6.28 -16.89 12.15
C THR A 29 5.32 -17.93 12.73
N LEU A 30 4.97 -17.80 14.01
CA LEU A 30 3.83 -18.51 14.56
C LEU A 30 2.55 -17.80 14.08
N VAL A 31 1.92 -18.38 13.06
CA VAL A 31 0.65 -17.89 12.51
C VAL A 31 -0.49 -18.40 13.38
N CYS A 32 -1.18 -17.48 14.03
CA CYS A 32 -2.33 -17.78 14.86
C CYS A 32 -3.61 -17.51 14.05
N LEU A 33 -4.50 -18.50 14.01
CA LEU A 33 -5.76 -18.43 13.28
C LEU A 33 -6.86 -18.00 14.23
N PHE A 34 -7.45 -16.87 13.91
CA PHE A 34 -8.51 -16.25 14.69
C PHE A 34 -9.85 -16.45 14.01
N TRP A 35 -10.74 -17.10 14.74
CA TRP A 35 -12.13 -17.27 14.39
C TRP A 35 -12.91 -16.21 15.13
N LEU A 36 -13.59 -15.31 14.42
CA LEU A 36 -14.51 -14.38 15.07
C LEU A 36 -15.88 -15.01 15.33
N ILE A 37 -16.09 -16.32 15.17
CA ILE A 37 -17.41 -16.96 15.34
C ILE A 37 -17.27 -18.36 15.92
N VAL A 38 -18.24 -18.77 16.72
CA VAL A 38 -18.53 -20.18 17.04
C VAL A 38 -19.20 -20.84 15.84
N PHE A 39 -18.47 -21.69 15.13
CA PHE A 39 -19.00 -22.39 13.95
C PHE A 39 -19.67 -23.72 14.34
N SER A 40 -20.71 -24.09 13.60
CA SER A 40 -21.20 -25.49 13.62
C SER A 40 -20.05 -26.46 13.33
N LYS A 41 -20.07 -27.68 13.90
CA LYS A 41 -19.02 -28.71 13.73
C LYS A 41 -18.59 -28.87 12.26
N LYS A 42 -19.55 -28.78 11.33
CA LYS A 42 -19.31 -28.88 9.87
C LYS A 42 -18.57 -27.67 9.30
N ARG A 43 -18.91 -26.44 9.65
CA ARG A 43 -18.18 -25.25 9.18
C ARG A 43 -16.80 -25.15 9.83
N GLY A 44 -16.70 -25.46 11.13
CA GLY A 44 -15.43 -25.52 11.86
C GLY A 44 -14.44 -26.51 11.24
N SER A 45 -14.90 -27.70 10.83
CA SER A 45 -14.02 -28.70 10.19
C SER A 45 -13.51 -28.26 8.81
N ILE A 46 -14.35 -27.64 7.99
CA ILE A 46 -13.94 -27.08 6.68
C ILE A 46 -12.86 -26.03 6.85
N LEU A 47 -13.05 -25.18 7.84
CA LEU A 47 -12.18 -24.08 8.19
C LEU A 47 -10.81 -24.55 8.70
N VAL A 48 -10.79 -25.54 9.59
CA VAL A 48 -9.57 -26.22 10.04
C VAL A 48 -8.83 -26.87 8.86
N ARG A 49 -9.56 -27.52 7.96
CA ARG A 49 -8.98 -28.11 6.75
C ARG A 49 -8.37 -27.03 5.87
N ARG A 50 -9.03 -25.89 5.69
CA ARG A 50 -8.55 -24.77 4.87
C ARG A 50 -7.29 -24.12 5.44
N ALA A 51 -7.26 -23.90 6.75
CA ALA A 51 -6.08 -23.45 7.47
C ALA A 51 -4.87 -24.37 7.19
N ARG A 52 -5.07 -25.69 7.34
CA ARG A 52 -4.05 -26.71 7.04
C ARG A 52 -3.56 -26.71 5.58
N PHE A 53 -4.38 -26.25 4.62
CA PHE A 53 -3.94 -26.05 3.23
C PHE A 53 -3.23 -24.70 3.02
N SER A 54 -3.66 -23.65 3.70
CA SER A 54 -3.12 -22.30 3.52
C SER A 54 -1.71 -22.12 4.09
N LEU A 55 -1.42 -22.71 5.26
CA LEU A 55 -0.14 -22.53 5.96
C LEU A 55 1.04 -23.16 5.20
N PRO A 56 0.95 -24.39 4.66
CA PRO A 56 1.98 -24.93 3.78
C PRO A 56 2.19 -24.10 2.51
N GLU A 57 1.15 -23.45 1.99
CA GLU A 57 1.30 -22.55 0.86
C GLU A 57 2.11 -21.30 1.25
N LEU A 58 1.94 -20.77 2.45
CA LEU A 58 2.82 -19.70 2.97
C LEU A 58 4.27 -20.16 3.05
N ASN A 59 4.54 -21.40 3.51
CA ASN A 59 5.89 -21.97 3.48
C ASN A 59 6.42 -22.09 2.04
N ARG A 60 5.60 -22.56 1.10
CA ARG A 60 5.95 -22.66 -0.33
C ARG A 60 6.33 -21.30 -0.92
N LEU A 61 5.69 -20.24 -0.42
CA LEU A 61 5.95 -18.85 -0.79
C LEU A 61 7.11 -18.22 0.02
N GLY A 62 7.87 -19.01 0.78
CA GLY A 62 9.08 -18.57 1.47
C GLY A 62 8.87 -17.99 2.88
N ILE A 63 7.63 -17.95 3.40
CA ILE A 63 7.34 -17.58 4.79
C ILE A 63 7.67 -18.79 5.66
N LYS A 64 8.91 -18.86 6.14
CA LYS A 64 9.41 -19.98 6.96
C LYS A 64 8.62 -20.06 8.28
N ASN A 65 8.41 -21.29 8.76
CA ASN A 65 7.73 -21.64 10.02
C ASN A 65 6.21 -21.44 10.06
N ALA A 66 5.54 -21.19 8.92
CA ALA A 66 4.09 -21.34 8.82
C ALA A 66 3.73 -22.85 8.87
N GLY A 67 3.96 -23.51 10.00
CA GLY A 67 3.85 -24.95 10.16
C GLY A 67 2.42 -25.49 10.16
N SER A 68 2.27 -26.78 10.45
CA SER A 68 0.97 -27.43 10.67
C SER A 68 0.37 -27.15 12.05
N LYS A 69 1.19 -26.67 12.99
CA LYS A 69 0.80 -26.28 14.35
C LYS A 69 0.49 -24.78 14.38
N TYR A 70 -0.77 -24.44 14.64
CA TYR A 70 -1.24 -23.08 14.83
C TYR A 70 -2.15 -23.04 16.06
N GLN A 71 -2.08 -21.94 16.82
CA GLN A 71 -3.03 -21.69 17.90
C GLN A 71 -4.34 -21.18 17.34
N ARG A 72 -5.44 -21.56 17.99
CA ARG A 72 -6.80 -21.17 17.62
C ARG A 72 -7.39 -20.31 18.71
N TYR A 73 -7.98 -19.22 18.29
CA TYR A 73 -8.79 -18.39 19.17
C TYR A 73 -10.17 -18.23 18.55
N SER A 74 -11.20 -18.29 19.37
CA SER A 74 -12.58 -18.04 18.96
C SER A 74 -13.17 -16.93 19.82
N VAL A 75 -13.86 -16.01 19.17
CA VAL A 75 -14.76 -15.06 19.83
C VAL A 75 -16.18 -15.52 19.58
N ASP A 76 -16.97 -15.60 20.63
CA ASP A 76 -18.41 -15.86 20.52
C ASP A 76 -19.14 -14.54 20.28
N LEU A 77 -19.72 -14.38 19.08
CA LEU A 77 -20.47 -13.16 18.71
C LEU A 77 -21.84 -13.09 19.34
N GLU A 78 -22.36 -14.20 19.88
CA GLU A 78 -23.63 -14.22 20.59
C GLU A 78 -23.45 -13.78 22.05
N SER A 79 -22.20 -13.66 22.52
CA SER A 79 -21.90 -13.18 23.86
C SER A 79 -22.26 -11.70 24.02
N PRO A 80 -22.92 -11.31 25.13
CA PRO A 80 -23.16 -9.90 25.46
C PRO A 80 -21.87 -9.07 25.52
N ALA A 81 -20.73 -9.71 25.82
CA ALA A 81 -19.41 -9.06 25.91
C ALA A 81 -18.88 -8.55 24.56
N VAL A 82 -19.56 -8.82 23.44
CA VAL A 82 -19.21 -8.31 22.11
C VAL A 82 -20.42 -7.72 21.37
N ALA A 83 -21.45 -7.29 22.11
CA ALA A 83 -22.69 -6.77 21.54
C ALA A 83 -22.47 -5.52 20.66
N ASP A 84 -21.57 -4.62 21.05
CA ASP A 84 -21.20 -3.40 20.31
C ASP A 84 -19.72 -3.37 19.84
N GLU A 85 -19.34 -2.37 19.04
CA GLU A 85 -17.99 -2.28 18.45
C GLU A 85 -16.89 -2.10 19.51
N GLN A 86 -17.16 -1.34 20.57
CA GLN A 86 -16.17 -1.05 21.61
C GLN A 86 -15.94 -2.28 22.49
N SER A 87 -17.01 -2.98 22.88
CA SER A 87 -16.92 -4.22 23.66
C SER A 87 -16.21 -5.34 22.86
N LEU A 88 -16.49 -5.43 21.55
CA LEU A 88 -15.74 -6.32 20.65
C LEU A 88 -14.26 -5.93 20.58
N GLU A 89 -13.93 -4.64 20.42
CA GLU A 89 -12.55 -4.17 20.38
C GLU A 89 -11.80 -4.53 21.67
N LYS A 90 -12.40 -4.31 22.84
CA LYS A 90 -11.81 -4.67 24.15
C LYS A 90 -11.52 -6.17 24.24
N SER A 91 -12.50 -7.01 23.90
CA SER A 91 -12.35 -8.47 23.87
C SER A 91 -11.22 -8.91 22.92
N LEU A 92 -11.08 -8.24 21.77
CA LEU A 92 -10.01 -8.51 20.82
C LEU A 92 -8.63 -8.05 21.32
N VAL A 93 -8.54 -6.94 22.05
CA VAL A 93 -7.29 -6.48 22.67
C VAL A 93 -6.75 -7.52 23.65
N ASP A 94 -7.59 -8.07 24.53
CA ASP A 94 -7.17 -9.09 25.50
C ASP A 94 -6.67 -10.36 24.79
N LEU A 95 -7.42 -10.79 23.77
CA LEU A 95 -7.12 -11.97 22.99
C LEU A 95 -5.82 -11.81 22.17
N PHE A 96 -5.64 -10.67 21.51
CA PHE A 96 -4.45 -10.37 20.73
C PHE A 96 -3.23 -10.17 21.63
N SER A 97 -3.42 -9.59 22.82
CA SER A 97 -2.36 -9.46 23.82
C SER A 97 -1.90 -10.82 24.34
N LYS A 98 -2.84 -11.74 24.61
CA LYS A 98 -2.52 -13.13 24.96
C LYS A 98 -1.73 -13.80 23.84
N ALA A 99 -2.20 -13.69 22.59
CA ALA A 99 -1.52 -14.28 21.45
C ALA A 99 -0.11 -13.73 21.23
N LYS A 100 0.07 -12.41 21.36
CA LYS A 100 1.38 -11.75 21.22
C LYS A 100 2.34 -12.09 22.37
N ASN A 101 1.88 -11.96 23.61
CA ASN A 101 2.75 -11.99 24.78
C ASN A 101 2.94 -13.39 25.35
N LYS A 102 1.86 -14.17 25.47
CA LYS A 102 1.89 -15.53 26.04
C LYS A 102 2.29 -16.55 24.99
N ASP A 103 1.61 -16.52 23.85
CA ASP A 103 1.78 -17.53 22.80
C ASP A 103 2.85 -17.14 21.77
N LYS A 104 3.44 -15.93 21.89
CA LYS A 104 4.51 -15.41 21.03
C LYS A 104 4.19 -15.48 19.52
N CYS A 105 2.94 -15.17 19.16
CA CYS A 105 2.51 -15.08 17.76
C CYS A 105 3.10 -13.82 17.08
N ASP A 106 3.71 -13.98 15.91
CA ASP A 106 4.20 -12.87 15.08
C ASP A 106 3.12 -12.30 14.15
N PHE A 107 2.12 -13.13 13.81
CA PHE A 107 1.11 -12.80 12.81
C PHE A 107 -0.26 -13.41 13.11
N LEU A 108 -1.32 -12.62 12.88
CA LEU A 108 -2.71 -13.07 13.03
C LEU A 108 -3.44 -13.14 11.68
N LEU A 109 -3.95 -14.32 11.34
CA LEU A 109 -4.91 -14.48 10.24
C LEU A 109 -6.32 -14.52 10.83
N VAL A 110 -7.08 -13.45 10.63
CA VAL A 110 -8.41 -13.26 11.19
C VAL A 110 -9.48 -13.59 10.15
N VAL A 111 -10.35 -14.55 10.45
CA VAL A 111 -11.47 -14.93 9.60
C VAL A 111 -12.74 -14.22 10.08
N LEU A 112 -13.24 -13.30 9.23
CA LEU A 112 -14.43 -12.50 9.51
C LEU A 112 -15.72 -13.23 9.08
N PRO A 113 -16.87 -12.98 9.75
CA PRO A 113 -18.18 -13.52 9.37
C PRO A 113 -18.68 -13.03 8.03
N SER A 114 -18.51 -11.74 7.80
CA SER A 114 -19.18 -11.00 6.75
C SER A 114 -18.32 -9.81 6.34
N LYS A 115 -18.83 -9.00 5.42
CA LYS A 115 -18.21 -7.75 4.97
C LYS A 115 -18.51 -6.55 5.89
N ASP A 116 -19.08 -6.78 7.06
CA ASP A 116 -19.42 -5.71 7.98
C ASP A 116 -18.16 -4.94 8.44
N ALA A 117 -18.21 -3.63 8.24
CA ALA A 117 -17.14 -2.71 8.58
C ALA A 117 -16.85 -2.67 10.09
N ARG A 118 -17.83 -2.94 10.95
CA ARG A 118 -17.67 -2.98 12.40
C ARG A 118 -16.61 -4.00 12.82
N PHE A 119 -16.71 -5.25 12.33
CA PHE A 119 -15.75 -6.30 12.65
C PHE A 119 -14.34 -5.94 12.15
N TYR A 120 -14.26 -5.42 10.93
CA TYR A 120 -12.98 -5.03 10.35
C TYR A 120 -12.32 -3.90 11.15
N ARG A 121 -13.07 -2.86 11.53
CA ARG A 121 -12.57 -1.74 12.34
C ARG A 121 -12.07 -2.20 13.71
N ALA A 122 -12.86 -2.98 14.43
CA ALA A 122 -12.49 -3.50 15.75
C ALA A 122 -11.17 -4.31 15.70
N VAL A 123 -11.03 -5.20 14.71
CA VAL A 123 -9.80 -5.98 14.50
C VAL A 123 -8.60 -5.08 14.20
N LYS A 124 -8.78 -4.06 13.33
CA LYS A 124 -7.69 -3.16 12.95
C LYS A 124 -7.27 -2.22 14.09
N ARG A 125 -8.20 -1.71 14.89
CA ARG A 125 -7.87 -0.89 16.07
C ARG A 125 -7.17 -1.70 17.15
N ALA A 126 -7.73 -2.87 17.50
CA ALA A 126 -7.13 -3.75 18.49
C ALA A 126 -5.71 -4.20 18.07
N GLY A 127 -5.56 -4.64 16.83
CA GLY A 127 -4.29 -5.14 16.31
C GLY A 127 -3.25 -4.06 16.03
N ASP A 128 -3.63 -2.98 15.34
CA ASP A 128 -2.68 -2.02 14.81
C ASP A 128 -2.38 -0.88 15.80
N LEU A 129 -3.38 -0.38 16.53
CA LEU A 129 -3.23 0.76 17.44
C LEU A 129 -2.89 0.33 18.87
N LYS A 130 -3.61 -0.67 19.41
CA LYS A 130 -3.50 -1.05 20.84
C LYS A 130 -2.41 -2.09 21.10
N VAL A 131 -2.47 -3.25 20.45
CA VAL A 131 -1.57 -4.37 20.74
C VAL A 131 -0.28 -4.30 19.91
N GLY A 132 -0.35 -3.82 18.67
CA GLY A 132 0.77 -3.76 17.76
C GLY A 132 1.23 -5.13 17.27
N ILE A 133 0.31 -5.87 16.65
CA ILE A 133 0.55 -7.17 16.02
C ILE A 133 0.06 -7.18 14.57
N ASN A 134 0.91 -7.65 13.66
CA ASN A 134 0.58 -7.73 12.25
C ASN A 134 -0.58 -8.70 12.02
N ASN A 135 -1.60 -8.28 11.28
CA ASN A 135 -2.80 -9.07 11.06
C ASN A 135 -3.37 -8.89 9.65
N SER A 136 -4.00 -9.93 9.10
CA SER A 136 -4.76 -9.89 7.85
C SER A 136 -6.14 -10.50 8.04
N CYS A 137 -7.14 -9.87 7.43
CA CYS A 137 -8.53 -10.34 7.50
C CYS A 137 -8.90 -11.06 6.20
N VAL A 138 -9.66 -12.15 6.31
CA VAL A 138 -10.29 -12.87 5.20
C VAL A 138 -11.76 -13.15 5.55
N ILE A 139 -12.66 -13.06 4.58
CA ILE A 139 -14.09 -13.35 4.81
C ILE A 139 -14.29 -14.86 4.73
N VAL A 140 -15.06 -15.43 5.66
CA VAL A 140 -15.32 -16.86 5.75
C VAL A 140 -15.78 -17.47 4.41
N ASP A 141 -16.73 -16.84 3.71
CA ASP A 141 -17.26 -17.35 2.44
C ASP A 141 -16.19 -17.36 1.35
N THR A 142 -15.36 -16.33 1.30
CA THR A 142 -14.25 -16.25 0.34
C THR A 142 -13.15 -17.24 0.69
N PHE A 143 -12.83 -17.36 1.98
CA PHE A 143 -11.83 -18.27 2.48
C PHE A 143 -12.26 -19.72 2.27
N THR A 144 -13.54 -20.06 2.37
CA THR A 144 -14.05 -21.44 2.19
C THR A 144 -14.46 -21.78 0.76
N LYS A 145 -14.51 -20.79 -0.13
CA LYS A 145 -14.92 -20.95 -1.53
C LYS A 145 -14.12 -22.04 -2.25
N ARG A 146 -14.84 -22.92 -2.95
CA ARG A 146 -14.29 -23.94 -3.85
C ARG A 146 -14.49 -23.55 -5.32
N LYS A 147 -13.55 -23.98 -6.16
CA LYS A 147 -13.63 -23.96 -7.63
C LYS A 147 -13.30 -25.37 -8.13
N PHE A 148 -14.24 -26.02 -8.83
CA PHE A 148 -14.07 -27.38 -9.37
C PHE A 148 -13.62 -28.39 -8.29
N ASP A 149 -14.30 -28.38 -7.13
CA ASP A 149 -13.98 -29.14 -5.91
C ASP A 149 -12.58 -28.94 -5.31
N LYS A 150 -11.82 -28.04 -5.92
CA LYS A 150 -10.51 -27.63 -5.45
C LYS A 150 -10.59 -26.25 -4.84
N PHE A 151 -9.57 -26.01 -4.06
CA PHE A 151 -9.38 -24.82 -3.28
C PHE A 151 -8.79 -23.71 -4.17
N ASP A 152 -9.28 -22.47 -4.06
CA ASP A 152 -8.75 -21.37 -4.90
C ASP A 152 -7.35 -20.99 -4.42
N MET A 153 -6.33 -21.48 -5.13
CA MET A 153 -4.92 -21.22 -4.85
C MET A 153 -4.53 -19.77 -5.12
N THR A 154 -5.25 -19.09 -6.03
CA THR A 154 -4.99 -17.69 -6.36
C THR A 154 -5.24 -16.79 -5.17
N LEU A 155 -6.33 -17.05 -4.43
CA LEU A 155 -6.66 -16.33 -3.21
C LEU A 155 -5.55 -16.46 -2.18
N PHE A 156 -5.08 -17.67 -1.91
CA PHE A 156 -4.04 -17.91 -0.91
C PHE A 156 -2.73 -17.26 -1.27
N ALA A 157 -2.36 -17.28 -2.54
CA ALA A 157 -1.13 -16.65 -2.95
C ALA A 157 -1.20 -15.12 -2.85
N GLN A 158 -2.37 -14.52 -3.13
CA GLN A 158 -2.62 -13.10 -2.84
C GLN A 158 -2.55 -12.78 -1.35
N VAL A 159 -3.11 -13.64 -0.49
CA VAL A 159 -2.97 -13.49 0.97
C VAL A 159 -1.50 -13.59 1.37
N GLY A 160 -0.77 -14.58 0.84
CA GLY A 160 0.67 -14.79 1.10
C GLY A 160 1.52 -13.58 0.74
N MET A 161 1.26 -12.95 -0.42
CA MET A 161 1.93 -11.70 -0.80
C MET A 161 1.76 -10.60 0.26
N LYS A 162 0.56 -10.44 0.82
CA LYS A 162 0.29 -9.45 1.88
C LYS A 162 0.97 -9.80 3.20
N VAL A 163 0.96 -11.08 3.58
CA VAL A 163 1.60 -11.57 4.81
C VAL A 163 3.11 -11.32 4.73
N ASN A 164 3.73 -11.67 3.60
CA ASN A 164 5.17 -11.49 3.40
C ASN A 164 5.58 -10.01 3.57
N LEU A 165 4.84 -9.08 2.96
CA LEU A 165 5.12 -7.64 3.09
C LEU A 165 4.97 -7.13 4.52
N LYS A 166 3.93 -7.57 5.25
CA LYS A 166 3.72 -7.17 6.66
C LYS A 166 4.84 -7.65 7.58
N LEU A 167 5.42 -8.82 7.27
CA LEU A 167 6.56 -9.39 7.97
C LEU A 167 7.92 -8.85 7.48
N GLY A 168 7.92 -7.86 6.57
CA GLY A 168 9.11 -7.18 6.09
C GLY A 168 9.87 -7.88 4.96
N GLY A 169 9.25 -8.90 4.35
CA GLY A 169 9.75 -9.57 3.15
C GLY A 169 9.48 -8.78 1.87
N SER A 170 10.02 -9.28 0.75
CA SER A 170 9.81 -8.73 -0.59
C SER A 170 9.25 -9.81 -1.52
N ASN A 171 8.32 -9.45 -2.39
CA ASN A 171 7.66 -10.39 -3.29
C ASN A 171 8.33 -10.46 -4.66
N HIS A 172 8.74 -9.32 -5.21
CA HIS A 172 9.42 -9.22 -6.50
C HIS A 172 10.28 -7.96 -6.55
N LYS A 173 11.18 -7.86 -7.51
CA LYS A 173 12.01 -6.69 -7.73
C LYS A 173 12.16 -6.39 -9.22
N LEU A 174 12.53 -5.15 -9.54
CA LEU A 174 12.99 -4.81 -10.88
C LEU A 174 14.32 -5.52 -11.18
N SER A 175 14.56 -5.81 -12.46
CA SER A 175 15.88 -6.21 -12.92
C SER A 175 16.88 -5.06 -12.79
N ASP A 176 18.16 -5.37 -12.77
CA ASP A 176 19.22 -4.35 -12.66
C ASP A 176 19.20 -3.36 -13.84
N ALA A 177 18.76 -3.81 -15.01
CA ALA A 177 18.55 -2.94 -16.18
C ALA A 177 17.38 -1.96 -15.98
N ASN A 178 16.28 -2.40 -15.37
CA ASN A 178 15.09 -1.58 -15.15
C ASN A 178 15.18 -0.72 -13.88
N SER A 179 16.13 -1.00 -12.99
CA SER A 179 16.44 -0.17 -11.82
C SER A 179 17.48 0.91 -12.10
N LYS A 180 17.99 1.03 -13.33
CA LYS A 180 18.86 2.13 -13.74
C LYS A 180 18.22 3.49 -13.43
N GLY A 181 18.97 4.37 -12.77
CA GLY A 181 18.51 5.69 -12.33
C GLY A 181 17.78 5.71 -10.98
N LEU A 182 17.45 4.55 -10.40
CA LEU A 182 16.87 4.44 -9.05
C LEU A 182 17.91 4.23 -7.94
N VAL A 183 19.19 4.18 -8.31
CA VAL A 183 20.33 4.07 -7.40
C VAL A 183 21.42 5.03 -7.90
N ASP A 184 22.03 5.77 -6.99
CA ASP A 184 23.13 6.69 -7.31
C ASP A 184 24.49 5.96 -7.48
N GLU A 185 25.52 6.70 -7.87
CA GLU A 185 26.88 6.20 -8.07
C GLU A 185 27.48 5.56 -6.80
N LYS A 186 27.03 5.99 -5.62
CA LYS A 186 27.48 5.48 -4.31
C LYS A 186 26.66 4.28 -3.84
N LYS A 187 25.84 3.70 -4.73
CA LYS A 187 24.92 2.59 -4.47
C LYS A 187 23.84 2.93 -3.43
N VAL A 188 23.50 4.21 -3.28
CA VAL A 188 22.41 4.65 -2.40
C VAL A 188 21.13 4.73 -3.24
N PRO A 189 20.05 4.04 -2.82
CA PRO A 189 18.78 4.13 -3.53
C PRO A 189 18.21 5.55 -3.47
N VAL A 190 17.54 5.95 -4.54
CA VAL A 190 16.70 7.16 -4.55
C VAL A 190 15.63 6.99 -3.47
N PHE A 191 15.43 8.04 -2.66
CA PHE A 191 14.40 8.01 -1.63
C PHE A 191 13.06 8.39 -2.24
N ILE A 192 12.14 7.44 -2.28
CA ILE A 192 10.83 7.61 -2.93
C ILE A 192 9.79 7.83 -1.85
N LEU A 193 9.10 8.96 -1.92
CA LEU A 193 8.03 9.35 -1.03
C LEU A 193 6.71 9.34 -1.80
N GLY A 194 5.65 8.93 -1.11
CA GLY A 194 4.28 9.02 -1.60
C GLY A 194 3.42 9.72 -0.56
N ALA A 195 2.54 10.62 -0.97
CA ALA A 195 1.65 11.34 -0.08
C ALA A 195 0.25 11.44 -0.67
N ASP A 196 -0.75 11.39 0.19
CA ASP A 196 -2.17 11.48 -0.16
C ASP A 196 -2.97 12.09 0.99
N VAL A 197 -4.10 12.71 0.66
CA VAL A 197 -5.09 13.19 1.63
C VAL A 197 -6.45 12.65 1.24
N THR A 198 -7.14 12.06 2.22
CA THR A 198 -8.52 11.62 2.03
C THR A 198 -9.50 12.47 2.83
N HIS A 199 -10.46 13.04 2.12
CA HIS A 199 -11.60 13.73 2.70
C HIS A 199 -12.76 12.76 2.97
N PRO A 200 -13.67 13.10 3.89
CA PRO A 200 -14.96 12.43 3.99
C PRO A 200 -15.71 12.50 2.66
N THR A 201 -16.51 11.47 2.38
CA THR A 201 -17.41 11.42 1.22
C THR A 201 -18.86 11.56 1.72
N GLY A 202 -19.55 12.67 1.44
CA GLY A 202 -20.95 12.90 1.80
C GLY A 202 -21.30 14.38 2.04
N GLU A 203 -22.54 14.68 2.41
CA GLU A 203 -23.07 16.05 2.66
C GLU A 203 -22.51 16.71 3.94
N SER A 204 -21.90 15.95 4.86
CA SER A 204 -21.35 16.41 6.14
C SER A 204 -19.83 16.62 6.09
N ASN A 205 -19.34 17.38 5.09
CA ASN A 205 -17.91 17.62 4.89
C ASN A 205 -17.27 18.53 5.95
N GLU A 206 -18.05 19.44 6.55
CA GLU A 206 -17.56 20.40 7.56
C GLU A 206 -17.46 19.79 8.98
N GLU A 207 -18.26 18.77 9.28
CA GLU A 207 -18.27 18.10 10.60
C GLU A 207 -17.25 16.95 10.71
N SER A 208 -16.38 16.81 9.72
CA SER A 208 -15.50 15.65 9.58
C SER A 208 -14.06 16.04 9.26
N VAL A 209 -13.13 15.14 9.54
CA VAL A 209 -11.68 15.37 9.43
C VAL A 209 -11.12 14.83 8.13
N SER A 210 -10.07 15.46 7.62
CA SER A 210 -9.24 14.90 6.56
C SER A 210 -8.11 14.07 7.17
N ILE A 211 -7.65 13.07 6.44
CA ILE A 211 -6.58 12.19 6.89
C ILE A 211 -5.46 12.28 5.87
N ALA A 212 -4.30 12.72 6.33
CA ALA A 212 -3.09 12.79 5.53
C ALA A 212 -2.19 11.58 5.80
N SER A 213 -1.55 11.10 4.75
CA SER A 213 -0.55 10.03 4.85
C SER A 213 0.70 10.36 4.05
N VAL A 214 1.85 9.90 4.55
CA VAL A 214 3.13 9.95 3.84
C VAL A 214 3.81 8.61 4.02
N VAL A 215 4.16 7.96 2.92
CA VAL A 215 4.93 6.71 2.88
C VAL A 215 6.32 6.98 2.31
N GLY A 216 7.31 6.18 2.72
CA GLY A 216 8.68 6.30 2.20
C GLY A 216 9.32 4.95 1.95
N SER A 217 10.07 4.82 0.85
CA SER A 217 10.86 3.63 0.57
C SER A 217 11.89 3.40 1.67
N GLU A 218 12.30 2.14 1.87
CA GLU A 218 13.32 1.80 2.87
C GLU A 218 14.52 1.02 2.31
N ASP A 219 14.51 0.70 1.02
CA ASP A 219 15.60 0.01 0.31
C ASP A 219 15.54 0.20 -1.22
N ALA A 220 16.52 -0.37 -1.92
CA ALA A 220 16.63 -0.37 -3.38
C ALA A 220 15.72 -1.42 -4.07
N ILE A 221 14.92 -2.16 -3.31
CA ILE A 221 13.96 -3.15 -3.86
C ILE A 221 12.61 -2.47 -4.13
N PHE A 222 12.30 -1.40 -3.40
CA PHE A 222 11.07 -0.62 -3.55
C PHE A 222 9.80 -1.48 -3.39
N ASN A 223 9.83 -2.47 -2.49
CA ASN A 223 8.65 -3.26 -2.11
C ASN A 223 8.08 -2.87 -0.75
N SER A 224 8.88 -2.17 0.08
CA SER A 224 8.49 -1.80 1.44
C SER A 224 8.44 -0.29 1.61
N PHE A 225 7.28 0.18 2.07
CA PHE A 225 6.98 1.61 2.22
C PHE A 225 6.28 1.89 3.55
N PRO A 226 6.95 1.84 4.71
CA PRO A 226 6.30 2.22 5.96
C PRO A 226 5.76 3.66 5.88
N GLY A 227 4.61 3.94 6.50
CA GLY A 227 4.01 5.29 6.44
C GLY A 227 3.63 5.92 7.77
N SER A 228 3.48 7.24 7.74
CA SER A 228 2.99 8.11 8.80
C SER A 228 1.55 8.50 8.49
N LEU A 229 0.74 8.69 9.54
CA LEU A 229 -0.65 9.17 9.45
C LEU A 229 -0.81 10.43 10.30
N ARG A 230 -1.64 11.36 9.83
CA ARG A 230 -2.06 12.55 10.57
C ARG A 230 -3.53 12.86 10.31
N VAL A 231 -4.19 13.40 11.32
CA VAL A 231 -5.56 13.91 11.23
C VAL A 231 -5.48 15.42 11.14
N GLN A 232 -6.17 16.01 10.16
CA GLN A 232 -6.21 17.45 9.93
C GLN A 232 -7.64 17.93 9.66
N GLY A 233 -7.81 19.24 9.48
CA GLY A 233 -9.13 19.86 9.27
C GLY A 233 -9.87 19.25 8.07
N GLY A 234 -11.20 19.23 8.12
CA GLY A 234 -12.05 18.85 7.00
C GLY A 234 -11.75 19.70 5.77
N GLY A 235 -11.71 19.08 4.58
CA GLY A 235 -11.43 19.77 3.30
C GLY A 235 -10.01 20.35 3.14
N GLN A 236 -9.16 20.28 4.15
CA GLN A 236 -7.79 20.76 4.07
C GLN A 236 -6.96 19.82 3.18
N GLU A 237 -6.58 20.28 1.98
CA GLU A 237 -5.75 19.50 1.05
C GLU A 237 -4.26 19.56 1.44
N VAL A 238 -3.75 20.73 1.86
CA VAL A 238 -2.34 20.90 2.24
C VAL A 238 -2.01 20.08 3.49
N ILE A 239 -1.00 19.23 3.44
CA ILE A 239 -0.57 18.41 4.57
C ILE A 239 0.15 19.28 5.61
N ALA A 240 -0.52 19.55 6.74
CA ALA A 240 0.00 20.47 7.76
C ALA A 240 1.31 19.99 8.39
N GLU A 241 1.36 18.71 8.79
CA GLU A 241 2.46 18.09 9.53
C GLU A 241 3.42 17.31 8.61
N ILE A 242 3.52 17.67 7.31
CA ILE A 242 4.33 16.94 6.33
C ILE A 242 5.81 16.87 6.71
N LYS A 243 6.33 17.92 7.36
CA LYS A 243 7.72 18.00 7.83
C LYS A 243 8.05 16.81 8.73
N ASP A 244 7.25 16.59 9.77
CA ASP A 244 7.51 15.55 10.77
C ASP A 244 7.30 14.15 10.16
N MET A 245 6.29 14.00 9.30
CA MET A 245 6.05 12.74 8.60
C MET A 245 7.23 12.36 7.69
N VAL A 246 7.79 13.31 6.93
CA VAL A 246 8.97 13.09 6.09
C VAL A 246 10.21 12.81 6.95
N TYR A 247 10.38 13.52 8.07
CA TYR A 247 11.47 13.28 9.02
C TYR A 247 11.44 11.83 9.53
N GLU A 248 10.26 11.33 9.96
CA GLU A 248 10.10 9.94 10.39
C GLU A 248 10.45 8.93 9.28
N ARG A 249 10.04 9.21 8.03
CA ARG A 249 10.34 8.32 6.89
C ARG A 249 11.83 8.30 6.59
N LEU A 250 12.49 9.45 6.59
CA LEU A 250 13.94 9.57 6.40
C LEU A 250 14.71 8.84 7.51
N GLU A 251 14.25 8.95 8.76
CA GLU A 251 14.86 8.25 9.88
C GLU A 251 14.84 6.74 9.66
N ASN A 252 13.70 6.19 9.20
CA ASN A 252 13.60 4.77 8.87
C ASN A 252 14.50 4.38 7.69
N PHE A 253 14.52 5.19 6.62
CA PHE A 253 15.40 4.96 5.47
C PHE A 253 16.87 4.90 5.90
N HIS A 254 17.34 5.89 6.66
CA HIS A 254 18.73 5.95 7.11
C HIS A 254 19.08 4.77 8.02
N LYS A 255 18.18 4.36 8.93
CA LYS A 255 18.37 3.16 9.77
C LYS A 255 18.50 1.87 8.95
N LYS A 256 17.81 1.76 7.81
CA LYS A 256 17.79 0.56 6.97
C LYS A 256 18.94 0.52 5.97
N VAL A 257 19.21 1.64 5.30
CA VAL A 257 20.22 1.77 4.24
C VAL A 257 21.61 2.05 4.82
N GLY A 258 21.69 2.72 5.98
CA GLY A 258 22.95 3.13 6.61
C GLY A 258 23.62 4.33 5.93
N LYS A 259 22.99 4.92 4.92
CA LYS A 259 23.45 6.11 4.19
C LYS A 259 22.27 7.04 3.95
N LEU A 260 22.55 8.33 3.80
CA LEU A 260 21.57 9.35 3.45
C LEU A 260 21.36 9.42 1.92
N PRO A 261 20.11 9.61 1.45
CA PRO A 261 19.81 9.65 0.02
C PRO A 261 20.29 10.96 -0.59
N SER A 262 20.89 10.92 -1.78
CA SER A 262 21.28 12.12 -2.54
C SER A 262 20.13 12.71 -3.37
N LYS A 263 19.18 11.86 -3.77
CA LYS A 263 18.03 12.19 -4.62
C LYS A 263 16.72 11.74 -3.97
N VAL A 264 15.67 12.55 -4.13
CA VAL A 264 14.32 12.30 -3.64
C VAL A 264 13.32 12.43 -4.77
N LEU A 265 12.44 11.43 -4.92
CA LEU A 265 11.25 11.50 -5.75
C LEU A 265 10.03 11.58 -4.84
N PHE A 266 9.24 12.64 -4.95
CA PHE A 266 8.04 12.86 -4.15
C PHE A 266 6.80 12.79 -5.03
N TYR A 267 5.93 11.80 -4.81
CA TYR A 267 4.68 11.61 -5.54
C TYR A 267 3.48 11.98 -4.67
N ARG A 268 2.79 13.07 -5.02
CA ARG A 268 1.64 13.60 -4.30
C ARG A 268 0.35 13.31 -5.07
N ASP A 269 -0.51 12.44 -4.54
CA ASP A 269 -1.81 12.06 -5.10
C ASP A 269 -2.93 12.86 -4.41
N GLY A 270 -4.07 13.06 -5.07
CA GLY A 270 -5.27 13.68 -4.45
C GLY A 270 -5.46 15.18 -4.67
N VAL A 271 -4.57 15.84 -5.42
CA VAL A 271 -4.59 17.32 -5.58
C VAL A 271 -5.29 17.74 -6.88
N SER A 272 -6.16 18.74 -6.79
CA SER A 272 -6.78 19.38 -7.98
C SER A 272 -5.85 20.42 -8.61
N GLU A 273 -5.98 20.66 -9.92
CA GLU A 273 -5.09 21.57 -10.67
C GLU A 273 -4.98 22.98 -10.05
N GLY A 274 -6.11 23.56 -9.62
CA GLY A 274 -6.15 24.87 -8.96
C GLY A 274 -5.41 24.93 -7.62
N GLN A 275 -4.98 23.80 -7.05
CA GLN A 275 -4.24 23.72 -5.79
C GLN A 275 -2.74 23.44 -5.97
N TYR A 276 -2.26 23.22 -7.20
CA TYR A 276 -0.86 22.83 -7.44
C TYR A 276 0.13 23.85 -6.88
N TYR A 277 -0.10 25.14 -7.15
CA TYR A 277 0.76 26.20 -6.65
C TYR A 277 0.76 26.27 -5.12
N THR A 278 -0.41 26.18 -4.50
CA THR A 278 -0.55 26.21 -3.03
C THR A 278 0.16 25.03 -2.38
N VAL A 279 -0.05 23.82 -2.91
CA VAL A 279 0.63 22.61 -2.43
C VAL A 279 2.15 22.75 -2.58
N LEU A 280 2.63 23.20 -3.74
CA LEU A 280 4.06 23.39 -3.95
C LEU A 280 4.65 24.42 -2.98
N LYS A 281 4.01 25.58 -2.83
CA LYS A 281 4.46 26.69 -1.98
C LYS A 281 4.47 26.31 -0.49
N GLU A 282 3.48 25.55 -0.03
CA GLU A 282 3.33 25.20 1.38
C GLU A 282 4.05 23.92 1.78
N GLU A 283 4.05 22.89 0.93
CA GLU A 283 4.60 21.56 1.27
C GLU A 283 6.10 21.46 0.97
N LEU A 284 6.58 21.94 -0.18
CA LEU A 284 7.98 21.76 -0.58
C LEU A 284 8.98 22.38 0.42
N PRO A 285 8.78 23.62 0.94
CA PRO A 285 9.67 24.17 1.95
C PRO A 285 9.69 23.34 3.24
N LYS A 286 8.54 22.77 3.64
CA LYS A 286 8.44 21.90 4.82
C LYS A 286 9.16 20.56 4.61
N VAL A 287 9.07 19.98 3.41
CA VAL A 287 9.85 18.78 3.04
C VAL A 287 11.35 19.07 3.11
N LYS A 288 11.81 20.20 2.55
CA LYS A 288 13.22 20.63 2.65
C LYS A 288 13.65 20.89 4.09
N ALA A 289 12.79 21.50 4.90
CA ALA A 289 13.05 21.75 6.32
C ALA A 289 13.25 20.44 7.09
N ALA A 290 12.47 19.39 6.79
CA ALA A 290 12.65 18.08 7.41
C ALA A 290 14.05 17.49 7.16
N PHE A 291 14.58 17.63 5.94
CA PHE A 291 15.93 17.20 5.60
C PHE A 291 17.00 18.05 6.28
N SER A 292 16.84 19.38 6.29
CA SER A 292 17.76 20.28 6.99
C SER A 292 17.81 19.98 8.50
N GLU A 293 16.66 19.78 9.12
CA GLU A 293 16.52 19.44 10.55
C GLU A 293 17.19 18.09 10.87
N TYR A 294 16.97 17.07 10.04
CA TYR A 294 17.64 15.78 10.19
C TYR A 294 19.17 15.90 10.07
N GLY A 295 19.65 16.68 9.09
CA GLY A 295 21.07 16.96 8.90
C GLY A 295 21.68 17.62 10.14
N LYS A 296 21.06 18.67 10.66
CA LYS A 296 21.47 19.37 11.89
C LYS A 296 21.51 18.42 13.09
N ALA A 297 20.47 17.62 13.29
CA ALA A 297 20.40 16.64 14.39
C ALA A 297 21.50 15.57 14.32
N LYS A 298 22.05 15.29 13.13
CA LYS A 298 23.18 14.37 12.93
C LYS A 298 24.53 15.05 12.76
N ASN A 299 24.58 16.39 12.87
CA ASN A 299 25.76 17.21 12.59
C ASN A 299 26.36 16.94 11.19
N ILE A 300 25.50 16.79 10.18
CA ILE A 300 25.86 16.54 8.78
C ILE A 300 25.18 17.58 7.91
N LYS A 301 25.94 18.20 6.99
CA LYS A 301 25.36 19.03 5.93
C LYS A 301 24.57 18.15 4.97
N PHE A 302 23.24 18.16 5.09
CA PHE A 302 22.35 17.33 4.30
C PHE A 302 21.34 18.19 3.54
N ASN A 303 21.40 18.12 2.21
CA ASN A 303 20.48 18.82 1.30
C ASN A 303 20.32 17.98 0.02
N PRO A 304 19.41 16.98 0.02
CA PRO A 304 19.20 16.15 -1.16
C PRO A 304 18.43 16.90 -2.24
N LYS A 305 18.63 16.50 -3.50
CA LYS A 305 17.90 17.05 -4.65
C LYS A 305 16.50 16.44 -4.72
N ILE A 306 15.47 17.27 -4.84
CA ILE A 306 14.06 16.85 -4.83
C ILE A 306 13.43 17.05 -6.21
N THR A 307 12.72 16.01 -6.68
CA THR A 307 11.72 16.12 -7.75
C THR A 307 10.34 15.93 -7.14
N PHE A 308 9.48 16.94 -7.24
CA PHE A 308 8.14 16.97 -6.67
C PHE A 308 7.11 16.81 -7.80
N MET A 309 6.34 15.73 -7.74
CA MET A 309 5.38 15.36 -8.77
C MET A 309 3.98 15.22 -8.20
N ILE A 310 2.99 15.75 -8.90
CA ILE A 310 1.58 15.47 -8.64
C ILE A 310 1.15 14.27 -9.50
N VAL A 311 0.32 13.41 -8.92
CA VAL A 311 -0.29 12.26 -9.59
C VAL A 311 -1.81 12.45 -9.60
N VAL A 312 -2.40 12.59 -10.78
CA VAL A 312 -3.86 12.67 -10.95
C VAL A 312 -4.35 11.35 -11.53
N LYS A 313 -5.01 10.56 -10.67
CA LYS A 313 -5.55 9.24 -11.04
C LYS A 313 -7.03 9.26 -11.42
N ARG A 314 -7.72 10.40 -11.35
CA ARG A 314 -9.14 10.53 -11.72
C ARG A 314 -9.32 11.77 -12.57
N HIS A 315 -9.60 11.58 -13.85
CA HIS A 315 -9.87 12.63 -14.83
C HIS A 315 -10.63 12.02 -16.02
N GLN A 316 -11.02 12.85 -16.99
CA GLN A 316 -11.90 12.45 -18.09
C GLN A 316 -11.17 11.95 -19.34
N THR A 317 -9.87 12.22 -19.50
CA THR A 317 -9.04 11.76 -20.62
C THR A 317 -9.04 10.23 -20.74
N ARG A 318 -9.24 9.70 -21.95
CA ARG A 318 -9.19 8.27 -22.29
C ARG A 318 -8.37 8.08 -23.57
N PHE A 319 -7.65 6.97 -23.66
CA PHE A 319 -6.89 6.61 -24.86
C PHE A 319 -7.54 5.42 -25.57
N ILE A 320 -7.81 5.60 -26.86
CA ILE A 320 -8.36 4.57 -27.73
C ILE A 320 -7.27 4.22 -28.77
N PRO A 321 -6.91 2.95 -28.93
CA PRO A 321 -5.93 2.58 -29.93
C PRO A 321 -6.48 2.78 -31.35
N LEU A 322 -5.67 3.34 -32.23
CA LEU A 322 -6.02 3.57 -33.64
C LEU A 322 -5.75 2.35 -34.53
N SER A 323 -4.92 1.42 -34.06
CA SER A 323 -4.51 0.24 -34.82
C SER A 323 -4.20 -0.91 -33.87
N GLU A 324 -4.46 -2.14 -34.31
CA GLU A 324 -4.16 -3.35 -33.52
C GLU A 324 -2.65 -3.59 -33.37
N ASN A 325 -1.88 -3.22 -34.40
CA ASN A 325 -0.45 -3.42 -34.47
C ASN A 325 0.27 -2.11 -34.84
N ALA A 326 1.54 -2.01 -34.43
CA ALA A 326 2.44 -0.93 -34.79
C ALA A 326 3.85 -1.48 -35.08
N VAL A 327 4.63 -0.75 -35.88
CA VAL A 327 6.04 -1.11 -36.13
C VAL A 327 6.89 -0.56 -34.99
N SER A 328 7.56 -1.44 -34.24
CA SER A 328 8.52 -1.05 -33.22
C SER A 328 9.69 -0.29 -33.84
N LEU A 329 9.96 0.95 -33.40
CA LEU A 329 11.11 1.72 -33.89
C LEU A 329 12.45 1.02 -33.60
N ALA A 330 12.55 0.35 -32.45
CA ALA A 330 13.78 -0.31 -31.99
C ALA A 330 14.05 -1.65 -32.71
N THR A 331 13.01 -2.45 -32.98
CA THR A 331 13.18 -3.80 -33.56
C THR A 331 12.76 -3.91 -35.02
N LYS A 332 12.09 -2.88 -35.57
CA LYS A 332 11.46 -2.85 -36.90
C LYS A 332 10.46 -3.98 -37.14
N LYS A 333 9.97 -4.62 -36.08
CA LYS A 333 8.96 -5.69 -36.13
C LYS A 333 7.58 -5.13 -35.85
N ASN A 334 6.57 -5.75 -36.45
CA ASN A 334 5.17 -5.55 -36.07
C ASN A 334 4.95 -6.10 -34.66
N ILE A 335 4.47 -5.24 -33.77
CA ILE A 335 4.13 -5.55 -32.39
C ILE A 335 2.67 -5.17 -32.14
N ALA A 336 2.02 -5.86 -31.20
CA ALA A 336 0.68 -5.49 -30.76
C ALA A 336 0.73 -4.09 -30.12
N ALA A 337 -0.18 -3.21 -30.55
CA ALA A 337 -0.39 -1.89 -29.98
C ALA A 337 -1.58 -1.89 -29.00
N THR A 338 -2.33 -2.99 -28.92
CA THR A 338 -3.54 -3.12 -28.12
C THR A 338 -3.48 -4.29 -27.15
N ALA A 339 -4.21 -4.15 -26.04
CA ALA A 339 -4.46 -5.23 -25.08
C ALA A 339 -5.84 -5.06 -24.46
N ASN A 340 -6.75 -6.02 -24.67
CA ASN A 340 -8.16 -5.96 -24.23
C ASN A 340 -8.88 -4.68 -24.69
N ASP A 341 -8.82 -4.37 -25.99
CA ASP A 341 -9.47 -3.19 -26.60
C ASP A 341 -9.04 -1.84 -26.00
N ASN A 342 -7.87 -1.82 -25.38
CA ASN A 342 -7.24 -0.66 -24.80
C ASN A 342 -5.83 -0.50 -25.36
N VAL A 343 -5.24 0.69 -25.21
CA VAL A 343 -3.82 0.90 -25.49
C VAL A 343 -2.95 -0.01 -24.62
N ILE A 344 -1.83 -0.46 -25.17
CA ILE A 344 -0.90 -1.35 -24.46
C ILE A 344 -0.38 -0.69 -23.17
N PRO A 345 -0.19 -1.46 -22.06
CA PRO A 345 0.44 -0.92 -20.86
C PRO A 345 1.81 -0.31 -21.16
N GLY A 346 2.03 0.89 -20.67
CA GLY A 346 3.23 1.69 -20.95
C GLY A 346 3.06 2.72 -22.05
N THR A 347 1.88 2.86 -22.66
CA THR A 347 1.59 4.01 -23.54
C THR A 347 1.75 5.31 -22.76
N VAL A 348 2.62 6.18 -23.29
CA VAL A 348 2.89 7.52 -22.79
C VAL A 348 2.36 8.53 -23.81
N VAL A 349 1.76 9.62 -23.33
CA VAL A 349 1.38 10.77 -24.14
C VAL A 349 1.86 12.03 -23.43
N ASP A 350 2.80 12.74 -24.05
CA ASP A 350 3.41 13.97 -23.54
C ASP A 350 3.36 15.13 -24.56
N ARG A 351 2.51 15.00 -25.59
CA ARG A 351 2.28 16.00 -26.64
C ARG A 351 0.79 16.23 -26.89
N ASP A 352 0.49 17.37 -27.50
CA ASP A 352 -0.81 17.84 -28.00
C ASP A 352 -1.89 18.07 -26.93
N ILE A 353 -2.09 17.11 -26.02
CA ILE A 353 -3.10 17.14 -24.97
C ILE A 353 -2.51 17.44 -23.58
N THR A 354 -1.21 17.68 -23.50
CA THR A 354 -0.49 18.10 -22.30
C THR A 354 -0.38 19.62 -22.24
N SER A 355 0.07 20.15 -21.11
CA SER A 355 0.26 21.59 -20.94
C SER A 355 1.36 22.11 -21.85
N ILE A 356 1.15 23.28 -22.44
CA ILE A 356 2.20 24.02 -23.16
C ILE A 356 3.25 24.64 -22.22
N ALA A 357 2.90 24.80 -20.94
CA ALA A 357 3.71 25.55 -19.98
C ALA A 357 4.26 24.68 -18.84
N PHE A 358 3.51 23.65 -18.44
CA PHE A 358 3.94 22.73 -17.39
C PHE A 358 4.65 21.51 -17.97
N PHE A 359 5.55 20.93 -17.18
CA PHE A 359 6.15 19.65 -17.50
C PHE A 359 5.21 18.52 -17.03
N ASP A 360 4.34 18.06 -17.92
CA ASP A 360 3.38 17.00 -17.63
C ASP A 360 3.34 15.90 -18.69
N PHE A 361 2.84 14.72 -18.30
CA PHE A 361 2.69 13.58 -19.18
C PHE A 361 1.66 12.58 -18.65
N TYR A 362 1.01 11.87 -19.55
CA TYR A 362 0.13 10.75 -19.24
C TYR A 362 0.86 9.42 -19.39
N ILE A 363 0.60 8.47 -18.49
CA ILE A 363 1.01 7.06 -18.66
C ILE A 363 -0.17 6.13 -18.35
N GLN A 364 -0.52 5.26 -19.29
CA GLN A 364 -1.38 4.11 -19.01
C GLN A 364 -0.52 2.90 -18.63
N SER A 365 -0.11 2.80 -17.37
CA SER A 365 0.84 1.78 -16.93
C SER A 365 0.22 0.40 -16.68
N GLN A 366 -1.09 0.33 -16.48
CA GLN A 366 -1.82 -0.90 -16.17
C GLN A 366 -2.49 -1.51 -17.40
N GLN A 367 -2.70 -2.83 -17.36
CA GLN A 367 -3.64 -3.49 -18.26
C GLN A 367 -5.07 -3.24 -17.79
N ALA A 368 -5.91 -2.67 -18.66
CA ALA A 368 -7.34 -2.57 -18.42
C ALA A 368 -7.97 -3.97 -18.51
N LEU A 369 -8.49 -4.48 -17.39
CA LEU A 369 -9.12 -5.80 -17.32
C LEU A 369 -10.60 -5.75 -17.71
N GLN A 370 -11.22 -4.58 -17.56
CA GLN A 370 -12.62 -4.33 -17.85
C GLN A 370 -12.80 -2.85 -18.16
N GLY A 371 -13.60 -2.54 -19.19
CA GLY A 371 -13.88 -1.18 -19.63
C GLY A 371 -12.65 -0.48 -20.21
N THR A 372 -12.75 0.85 -20.33
CA THR A 372 -11.66 1.70 -20.82
C THR A 372 -10.72 2.07 -19.68
N GLY A 373 -9.43 1.82 -19.89
CA GLY A 373 -8.33 2.25 -19.05
C GLY A 373 -8.34 3.76 -18.91
N ILE A 374 -8.06 4.21 -17.69
CA ILE A 374 -7.82 5.62 -17.41
C ILE A 374 -6.31 5.74 -17.20
N PRO A 375 -5.57 6.49 -18.02
CA PRO A 375 -4.16 6.77 -17.75
C PRO A 375 -4.01 7.53 -16.43
N ALA A 376 -2.80 7.58 -15.88
CA ALA A 376 -2.46 8.51 -14.81
C ALA A 376 -1.76 9.72 -15.43
N HIS A 377 -2.14 10.92 -14.97
CA HIS A 377 -1.51 12.17 -15.39
C HIS A 377 -0.51 12.60 -14.32
N TYR A 378 0.73 12.85 -14.73
CA TYR A 378 1.80 13.28 -13.86
C TYR A 378 2.21 14.70 -14.21
N TYR A 379 2.33 15.57 -13.20
CA TYR A 379 2.86 16.92 -13.34
C TYR A 379 4.14 17.04 -12.52
N VAL A 380 5.25 17.41 -13.15
CA VAL A 380 6.50 17.74 -12.48
C VAL A 380 6.46 19.21 -12.09
N LEU A 381 6.14 19.49 -10.81
CA LEU A 381 5.99 20.86 -10.32
C LEU A 381 7.33 21.50 -9.93
N HIS A 382 8.30 20.68 -9.54
CA HIS A 382 9.65 21.14 -9.15
C HIS A 382 10.65 20.02 -9.40
N ASP A 383 11.80 20.33 -9.99
CA ASP A 383 12.84 19.34 -10.25
C ASP A 383 14.27 19.89 -10.08
N GLU A 384 14.97 19.39 -9.06
CA GLU A 384 16.39 19.68 -8.80
C GLU A 384 17.31 18.58 -9.32
N ASN A 385 16.74 17.44 -9.70
CA ASN A 385 17.49 16.32 -10.25
C ASN A 385 17.76 16.46 -11.75
N SER A 386 17.05 17.38 -12.42
CA SER A 386 17.17 17.69 -13.85
C SER A 386 16.88 16.47 -14.72
N TYR A 387 15.82 15.73 -14.40
CA TYR A 387 15.38 14.59 -15.19
C TYR A 387 14.85 15.03 -16.55
N THR A 388 15.22 14.28 -17.59
CA THR A 388 14.57 14.42 -18.89
C THR A 388 13.19 13.73 -18.90
N SER A 389 12.34 14.07 -19.87
CA SER A 389 11.05 13.40 -20.10
C SER A 389 11.21 11.87 -20.18
N ASP A 390 12.14 11.40 -21.00
CA ASP A 390 12.40 9.96 -21.17
C ASP A 390 12.81 9.29 -19.85
N GLU A 391 13.64 9.95 -19.04
CA GLU A 391 14.11 9.41 -17.77
C GLU A 391 12.97 9.29 -16.76
N ILE A 392 12.21 10.37 -16.54
CA ILE A 392 11.17 10.38 -15.52
C ILE A 392 9.96 9.52 -15.91
N GLN A 393 9.62 9.49 -17.20
CA GLN A 393 8.56 8.62 -17.73
C GLN A 393 8.94 7.14 -17.56
N ARG A 394 10.18 6.77 -17.93
CA ARG A 394 10.70 5.40 -17.75
C ARG A 394 10.77 5.01 -16.27
N ILE A 395 11.29 5.87 -15.41
CA ILE A 395 11.35 5.62 -13.96
C ILE A 395 9.95 5.41 -13.40
N THR A 396 9.01 6.30 -13.71
CA THR A 396 7.63 6.23 -13.23
C THR A 396 6.93 4.95 -13.70
N TYR A 397 7.08 4.59 -14.98
CA TYR A 397 6.53 3.34 -15.52
C TYR A 397 7.14 2.09 -14.88
N ASN A 398 8.47 2.06 -14.70
CA ASN A 398 9.16 0.95 -14.06
C ASN A 398 8.69 0.77 -12.61
N LEU A 399 8.52 1.87 -11.86
CA LEU A 399 8.03 1.81 -10.49
C LEU A 399 6.60 1.24 -10.41
N CYS A 400 5.72 1.45 -11.41
CA CYS A 400 4.40 0.81 -11.46
C CYS A 400 4.42 -0.74 -11.40
N HIS A 401 5.58 -1.36 -11.64
CA HIS A 401 5.79 -2.80 -11.53
C HIS A 401 6.31 -3.26 -10.15
N THR A 402 6.42 -2.36 -9.17
CA THR A 402 6.94 -2.66 -7.83
C THR A 402 5.84 -2.80 -6.77
N PHE A 403 4.57 -2.84 -7.19
CA PHE A 403 3.45 -3.01 -6.27
C PHE A 403 3.40 -4.43 -5.70
N GLY A 404 3.90 -4.59 -4.48
CA GLY A 404 4.17 -5.89 -3.87
C GLY A 404 2.93 -6.77 -3.67
N ARG A 405 1.71 -6.21 -3.65
CA ARG A 405 0.47 -6.98 -3.39
C ARG A 405 -0.13 -7.62 -4.65
N ALA A 406 0.36 -7.31 -5.85
CA ALA A 406 -0.15 -7.88 -7.09
C ALA A 406 0.98 -8.33 -8.04
N THR A 407 0.66 -9.23 -8.95
CA THR A 407 1.56 -9.70 -10.01
C THR A 407 1.26 -9.00 -11.34
N LYS A 408 0.89 -7.73 -11.29
CA LYS A 408 0.49 -6.90 -12.43
C LYS A 408 0.99 -5.48 -12.20
N SER A 409 1.32 -4.79 -13.27
CA SER A 409 1.54 -3.35 -13.23
C SER A 409 0.27 -2.64 -12.77
N VAL A 410 0.43 -1.66 -11.88
CA VAL A 410 -0.67 -0.83 -11.36
C VAL A 410 -0.76 0.49 -12.10
N LYS A 411 -1.89 1.19 -11.93
CA LYS A 411 -2.20 2.43 -12.64
C LYS A 411 -1.32 3.62 -12.25
N VAL A 412 -0.96 3.69 -10.98
CA VAL A 412 -0.13 4.76 -10.42
C VAL A 412 1.08 4.17 -9.75
N VAL A 413 2.13 4.97 -9.65
CA VAL A 413 3.33 4.60 -8.89
C VAL A 413 2.97 4.06 -7.50
N PRO A 414 3.60 2.95 -7.03
CA PRO A 414 3.22 2.32 -5.78
C PRO A 414 3.34 3.24 -4.56
N ALA A 415 4.25 4.21 -4.57
CA ALA A 415 4.35 5.20 -3.49
C ALA A 415 3.02 5.96 -3.28
N ALA A 416 2.42 6.50 -4.35
CA ALA A 416 1.11 7.15 -4.32
C ALA A 416 0.00 6.17 -3.93
N TYR A 417 0.02 4.96 -4.51
CA TYR A 417 -0.96 3.92 -4.19
C TYR A 417 -0.93 3.54 -2.69
N TYR A 418 0.27 3.37 -2.13
CA TYR A 418 0.46 3.01 -0.74
C TYR A 418 0.02 4.12 0.21
N ALA A 419 0.21 5.39 -0.16
CA ALA A 419 -0.34 6.52 0.57
C ALA A 419 -1.89 6.44 0.63
N ASP A 420 -2.57 6.23 -0.51
CA ASP A 420 -4.03 6.04 -0.56
C ASP A 420 -4.52 4.88 0.33
N LEU A 421 -3.82 3.72 0.29
CA LEU A 421 -4.13 2.60 1.16
C LEU A 421 -3.95 2.92 2.65
N LEU A 422 -2.95 3.73 2.98
CA LEU A 422 -2.69 4.18 4.33
C LEU A 422 -3.75 5.21 4.79
N CYS A 423 -4.11 6.18 3.96
CA CYS A 423 -5.25 7.08 4.16
C CYS A 423 -6.55 6.31 4.45
N THR A 424 -6.86 5.32 3.61
CA THR A 424 -8.01 4.43 3.79
C THR A 424 -7.94 3.68 5.12
N ARG A 425 -6.75 3.23 5.53
CA ARG A 425 -6.54 2.60 6.85
C ARG A 425 -6.73 3.60 8.00
N GLY A 426 -6.24 4.83 7.86
CA GLY A 426 -6.50 5.90 8.82
C GLY A 426 -7.99 6.17 8.98
N ARG A 427 -8.76 6.20 7.87
CA ARG A 427 -10.22 6.37 7.90
C ARG A 427 -10.92 5.25 8.66
N CYS A 428 -10.44 4.02 8.48
CA CYS A 428 -10.89 2.86 9.25
C CYS A 428 -10.66 3.06 10.77
N TYR A 429 -9.53 3.63 11.18
CA TYR A 429 -9.24 3.90 12.59
C TYR A 429 -10.12 4.98 13.19
N VAL A 430 -10.33 6.11 12.51
CA VAL A 430 -11.17 7.18 13.06
C VAL A 430 -12.66 6.82 13.04
N GLY A 431 -13.08 6.00 12.07
CA GLY A 431 -14.49 5.64 11.87
C GLY A 431 -15.28 6.71 11.11
N PRO A 432 -16.61 6.53 10.97
CA PRO A 432 -17.48 7.52 10.36
C PRO A 432 -17.62 8.76 11.26
N PRO A 433 -18.16 9.86 10.71
CA PRO A 433 -18.62 11.00 11.51
C PRO A 433 -19.49 10.52 12.67
N SER A 434 -19.17 10.99 13.88
CA SER A 434 -19.92 10.68 15.10
C SER A 434 -20.71 11.91 15.51
N ARG A 435 -22.00 11.72 15.84
CA ARG A 435 -22.85 12.78 16.41
C ARG A 435 -22.35 13.27 17.77
N ASP A 436 -21.53 12.47 18.45
CA ASP A 436 -20.89 12.81 19.72
C ASP A 436 -19.62 13.64 19.55
N ALA A 437 -19.16 13.86 18.30
CA ALA A 437 -18.01 14.71 18.04
C ALA A 437 -18.39 16.18 18.31
N PRO A 438 -17.70 16.88 19.22
CA PRO A 438 -18.04 18.26 19.51
C PRO A 438 -17.73 19.15 18.29
N SER A 439 -18.64 20.06 17.95
CA SER A 439 -18.48 20.99 16.82
C SER A 439 -17.25 21.90 16.98
N LYS A 440 -16.90 22.24 18.23
CA LYS A 440 -15.60 22.83 18.60
C LYS A 440 -14.60 21.70 18.90
N ASN A 441 -13.42 21.71 18.28
CA ASN A 441 -12.33 20.74 18.46
C ASN A 441 -12.55 19.33 17.87
N VAL A 442 -13.28 19.25 16.74
CA VAL A 442 -13.48 17.99 15.98
C VAL A 442 -12.14 17.28 15.69
N VAL A 443 -11.10 18.03 15.31
CA VAL A 443 -9.77 17.48 15.01
C VAL A 443 -9.17 16.78 16.23
N ASP A 444 -9.24 17.39 17.41
CA ASP A 444 -8.66 16.82 18.64
C ASP A 444 -9.41 15.57 19.09
N TYR A 445 -10.74 15.54 18.90
CA TYR A 445 -11.55 14.35 19.15
C TYR A 445 -11.09 13.15 18.30
N TYR A 446 -10.83 13.36 17.01
CA TYR A 446 -10.35 12.28 16.14
C TYR A 446 -8.86 11.97 16.33
N LYS A 447 -8.04 12.94 16.70
CA LYS A 447 -6.66 12.71 17.15
C LYS A 447 -6.65 11.81 18.39
N ALA A 448 -7.53 12.05 19.37
CA ALA A 448 -7.67 11.22 20.56
C ALA A 448 -8.11 9.77 20.21
N LYS A 449 -8.99 9.59 19.22
CA LYS A 449 -9.34 8.24 18.71
C LYS A 449 -8.16 7.52 18.07
N LEU A 450 -7.30 8.24 17.36
CA LEU A 450 -6.09 7.70 16.77
C LEU A 450 -5.01 7.40 17.85
N GLY A 451 -5.05 8.12 18.97
CA GLY A 451 -4.13 7.97 20.10
C GLY A 451 -2.68 8.33 19.73
N ASP A 452 -1.71 7.57 20.22
CA ASP A 452 -0.29 7.70 19.88
C ASP A 452 0.06 7.19 18.47
N ASN A 453 -0.88 7.32 17.53
CA ASN A 453 -0.86 6.65 16.22
C ASN A 453 -0.76 5.12 16.34
N VAL A 454 -0.08 4.51 15.39
CA VAL A 454 0.09 3.07 15.27
C VAL A 454 1.12 2.59 16.28
N ALA A 455 0.86 1.44 16.90
CA ALA A 455 1.72 0.89 17.94
C ALA A 455 3.19 0.79 17.51
N LYS A 456 4.10 1.16 18.43
CA LYS A 456 5.55 1.26 18.16
C LYS A 456 6.17 0.01 17.55
N SER A 457 5.63 -1.19 17.82
CA SER A 457 6.14 -2.45 17.28
C SER A 457 5.90 -2.65 15.78
N ILE A 458 4.88 -2.00 15.21
CA ILE A 458 4.53 -2.14 13.78
C ILE A 458 4.60 -0.80 13.02
N LYS A 459 4.99 0.31 13.67
CA LYS A 459 5.07 1.64 13.05
C LYS A 459 5.91 1.70 11.76
N ASN A 460 6.93 0.86 11.68
CA ASN A 460 7.85 0.77 10.52
C ASN A 460 7.58 -0.49 9.66
N THR A 461 6.35 -1.02 9.69
CA THR A 461 5.90 -2.10 8.80
C THR A 461 4.83 -1.57 7.83
N MET A 462 4.53 -2.33 6.79
CA MET A 462 3.40 -2.05 5.90
C MET A 462 2.09 -2.62 6.48
N PHE A 463 1.74 -2.28 7.72
CA PHE A 463 0.52 -2.78 8.38
C PHE A 463 -0.77 -2.51 7.57
N TYR A 464 -0.77 -1.45 6.75
CA TYR A 464 -1.87 -1.00 5.93
C TYR A 464 -2.14 -1.88 4.67
N ILE A 465 -1.19 -2.73 4.25
CA ILE A 465 -1.26 -3.46 2.97
C ILE A 465 -2.38 -4.52 2.87
#